data_AF-A0A971SXF0-F1
#
_entry.id   AF-A0A971SXF0-F1
#
_cell.length_a   1.000
_cell.length_b   1.000
_cell.length_c   1.000
_cell.angle_alpha   90.00
_cell.angle_beta   90.00
_cell.angle_gamma   90.00
#
_symmetry.space_group_name_H-M   'P 1'
#
loop_
_entity.id
_entity.type
_entity.pdbx_description
1 polymer ?
#
loop_
_entity_poly.entity_id
_entity_poly.type
_entity_poly.pdbx_seq_one_letter_code
_entity_poly.pdbx_strand_id
1 'polypeptide(L)'
;MKNRVAKIILEMLRHHMSAYVLVTLINIILISQGAGTNLYFSAFLPRFVTTYAYYRAGNLSYPAVIPAGILTALLFLSLFALCVVFSYRAAGWLLCGAGLVAADTAVIIWWSVWLRDSGYIPEILINLWVIMALVAGYVVAIYLQGRRPRTHA
;
A
#
# COMPACT_ATOMS: atom_id res chain seq x y z
N MET A 1 -26.18 -18.46 -6.78
CA MET A 1 -25.89 -17.50 -5.69
C MET A 1 -24.44 -17.53 -5.20
N LYS A 2 -23.84 -18.69 -4.86
CA LYS A 2 -22.46 -18.79 -4.34
C LYS A 2 -21.38 -18.05 -5.16
N ASN A 3 -21.46 -18.11 -6.50
CA ASN A 3 -20.51 -17.42 -7.38
C ASN A 3 -20.67 -15.88 -7.42
N ARG A 4 -21.83 -15.32 -7.05
CA ARG A 4 -22.02 -13.85 -6.94
C ARG A 4 -21.37 -13.33 -5.66
N VAL A 5 -21.59 -14.01 -4.53
CA VAL A 5 -21.03 -13.64 -3.23
C VAL A 5 -19.49 -13.62 -3.28
N ALA A 6 -18.87 -14.66 -3.86
CA ALA A 6 -17.41 -14.72 -3.98
C ALA A 6 -16.82 -13.60 -4.88
N LYS A 7 -17.55 -13.15 -5.91
CA LYS A 7 -17.13 -12.01 -6.74
C LYS A 7 -17.18 -10.69 -5.94
N ILE A 8 -18.25 -10.46 -5.19
CA ILE A 8 -18.39 -9.28 -4.33
C ILE A 8 -17.27 -9.24 -3.30
N ILE A 9 -16.98 -10.37 -2.64
CA ILE A 9 -15.88 -10.49 -1.69
C ILE A 9 -14.54 -10.16 -2.36
N LEU A 10 -14.27 -10.70 -3.56
CA LEU A 10 -13.02 -10.40 -4.28
C LEU A 10 -12.88 -8.91 -4.62
N GLU A 11 -13.97 -8.25 -5.05
CA GLU A 11 -13.96 -6.82 -5.32
C GLU A 11 -13.69 -6.01 -4.06
N MET A 12 -14.36 -6.32 -2.95
CA MET A 12 -14.09 -5.69 -1.66
C MET A 12 -12.61 -5.84 -1.25
N LEU A 13 -12.02 -7.03 -1.42
CA LEU A 13 -10.62 -7.27 -1.07
C LEU A 13 -9.65 -6.49 -1.97
N ARG A 14 -9.95 -6.33 -3.26
CA ARG A 14 -9.19 -5.45 -4.17
C ARG A 14 -9.27 -3.98 -3.73
N HIS A 15 -10.42 -3.53 -3.26
CA HIS A 15 -10.61 -2.15 -2.81
C HIS A 15 -9.78 -1.80 -1.57
N HIS A 16 -9.33 -2.76 -0.76
CA HIS A 16 -8.40 -2.48 0.34
C HIS A 16 -7.09 -1.91 -0.20
N MET A 17 -6.58 -2.44 -1.31
CA MET A 17 -5.36 -1.94 -1.95
C MET A 17 -5.58 -0.56 -2.58
N SER A 18 -6.74 -0.34 -3.22
CA SER A 18 -7.10 0.97 -3.77
C SER A 18 -7.19 2.04 -2.68
N ALA A 19 -7.83 1.72 -1.55
CA ALA A 19 -7.92 2.60 -0.40
C ALA A 19 -6.54 2.87 0.19
N TYR A 20 -5.67 1.85 0.31
CA TYR A 20 -4.31 2.00 0.81
C TYR A 20 -3.49 2.97 -0.05
N VAL A 21 -3.56 2.84 -1.39
CA VAL A 21 -2.93 3.77 -2.34
C VAL A 21 -3.49 5.18 -2.20
N LEU A 22 -4.82 5.33 -2.13
CA LEU A 22 -5.48 6.64 -2.03
C LEU A 22 -5.09 7.37 -0.74
N VAL A 23 -5.15 6.68 0.41
CA VAL A 23 -4.78 7.27 1.70
C VAL A 23 -3.29 7.63 1.74
N THR A 24 -2.43 6.83 1.10
CA THR A 24 -1.01 7.18 0.92
C THR A 24 -0.84 8.47 0.13
N LEU A 25 -1.56 8.63 -0.98
CA LEU A 25 -1.52 9.85 -1.77
C LEU A 25 -2.00 11.06 -0.96
N ILE A 26 -3.08 10.90 -0.19
CA ILE A 26 -3.58 11.95 0.72
C ILE A 26 -2.50 12.33 1.74
N ASN A 27 -1.81 11.37 2.35
CA ASN A 27 -0.72 11.65 3.28
C ASN A 27 0.44 12.42 2.63
N ILE A 28 0.83 12.07 1.39
CA ILE A 28 1.87 12.82 0.66
C ILE A 28 1.44 14.28 0.47
N ILE A 29 0.18 14.51 0.11
CA ILE A 29 -0.38 15.86 -0.06
C ILE A 29 -0.41 16.60 1.29
N LEU A 30 -0.89 15.97 2.36
CA LEU A 30 -0.93 16.57 3.69
C LEU A 30 0.46 16.98 4.18
N ILE A 31 1.46 16.11 4.01
CA ILE A 31 2.86 16.42 4.33
C ILE A 31 3.36 17.60 3.49
N SER A 32 3.03 17.63 2.19
CA SER A 32 3.44 18.73 1.30
C SER A 32 2.85 20.08 1.70
N GLN A 33 1.70 20.07 2.38
CA GLN A 33 1.02 21.24 2.92
C GLN A 33 1.46 21.58 4.35
N GLY A 34 2.35 20.78 4.96
CA GLY A 34 2.76 20.96 6.36
C GLY A 34 1.66 20.64 7.36
N ALA A 35 0.63 19.88 6.98
CA ALA A 35 -0.37 19.40 7.92
C ALA A 35 0.31 18.43 8.89
N GLY A 36 0.35 18.76 10.18
CA GLY A 36 0.99 17.95 11.23
C GLY A 36 0.27 16.63 11.54
N THR A 37 -0.58 16.14 10.64
CA THR A 37 -1.40 14.95 10.79
C THR A 37 -1.02 13.92 9.74
N ASN A 38 -0.96 12.67 10.17
CA ASN A 38 -0.78 11.52 9.29
C ASN A 38 -1.96 10.57 9.50
N LEU A 39 -2.57 10.14 8.40
CA LEU A 39 -3.60 9.11 8.43
C LEU A 39 -2.93 7.75 8.52
N TYR A 40 -3.44 6.88 9.38
CA TYR A 40 -3.12 5.45 9.32
C TYR A 40 -3.75 4.82 8.06
N PHE A 41 -3.41 3.57 7.74
CA PHE A 41 -3.86 2.88 6.51
C PHE A 41 -3.18 3.39 5.22
N SER A 42 -1.87 3.64 5.28
CA SER A 42 -1.07 4.07 4.12
C SER A 42 0.28 3.39 4.08
N ALA A 43 0.92 3.39 2.90
CA ALA A 43 2.29 2.96 2.75
C ALA A 43 3.24 3.90 3.50
N PHE A 44 4.07 3.32 4.36
CA PHE A 44 5.01 4.03 5.20
C PHE A 44 6.17 4.62 4.39
N LEU A 45 6.78 3.86 3.49
CA LEU A 45 7.95 4.29 2.71
C LEU A 45 7.68 5.57 1.90
N PRO A 46 6.62 5.67 1.08
CA PRO A 46 6.31 6.92 0.36
C PRO A 46 6.11 8.11 1.30
N ARG A 47 5.43 7.87 2.43
CA ARG A 47 5.19 8.88 3.46
C ARG A 47 6.51 9.33 4.10
N PHE A 48 7.31 8.38 4.54
CA PHE A 48 8.60 8.57 5.19
C PHE A 48 9.57 9.36 4.32
N VAL A 49 9.73 8.99 3.04
CA VAL A 49 10.61 9.70 2.11
C VAL A 49 10.13 11.15 1.89
N THR A 50 8.81 11.36 1.79
CA THR A 50 8.24 12.70 1.67
C THR A 50 8.52 13.53 2.93
N THR A 51 8.20 12.99 4.11
CA THR A 51 8.48 13.65 5.40
C THR A 51 9.97 13.98 5.56
N TYR A 52 10.85 13.05 5.21
CA TYR A 52 12.28 13.24 5.30
C TYR A 52 12.78 14.36 4.36
N ALA A 53 12.26 14.42 3.13
CA ALA A 53 12.64 15.47 2.19
C ALA A 53 12.23 16.87 2.69
N TYR A 54 11.01 17.03 3.19
CA TYR A 54 10.55 18.29 3.79
C TYR A 54 11.32 18.65 5.07
N TYR A 55 11.62 17.66 5.92
CA TYR A 55 12.44 17.86 7.12
C TYR A 55 13.85 18.38 6.77
N ARG A 56 14.52 17.79 5.77
CA ARG A 56 15.87 18.20 5.34
C ARG A 56 15.84 19.56 4.65
N ALA A 57 14.82 19.85 3.85
CA ALA A 57 14.67 21.15 3.22
C ALA A 57 14.50 22.27 4.26
N GLY A 58 13.69 22.05 5.30
CA GLY A 58 13.47 23.03 6.37
C GLY A 58 14.67 23.20 7.31
N ASN A 59 15.29 22.10 7.74
CA ASN A 59 16.34 22.15 8.78
C ASN A 59 17.77 22.30 8.26
N LEU A 60 18.03 21.92 7.01
CA LEU A 60 19.39 21.97 6.42
C LEU A 60 19.48 22.95 5.24
N SER A 61 18.44 23.75 5.02
CA SER A 61 18.37 24.75 3.94
C SER A 61 18.69 24.16 2.56
N TYR A 62 18.27 22.92 2.31
CA TYR A 62 18.52 22.21 1.05
C TYR A 62 17.20 21.93 0.31
N PRO A 63 16.53 22.95 -0.24
CA PRO A 63 15.18 22.81 -0.83
C PRO A 63 15.15 21.89 -2.06
N ALA A 64 16.29 21.71 -2.72
CA ALA A 64 16.43 20.85 -3.90
C ALA A 64 16.12 19.36 -3.63
N VAL A 65 16.04 18.90 -2.38
CA VAL A 65 15.61 17.51 -2.08
C VAL A 65 14.11 17.28 -2.15
N ILE A 66 13.28 18.33 -2.09
CA ILE A 66 11.82 18.17 -2.11
C ILE A 66 11.36 17.46 -3.41
N PRO A 67 11.77 17.91 -4.62
CA PRO A 67 11.37 17.24 -5.86
C PRO A 67 11.82 15.78 -5.90
N ALA A 68 13.05 15.48 -5.47
CA ALA A 68 13.58 14.12 -5.44
C ALA A 68 12.81 13.21 -4.48
N GLY A 69 12.45 13.72 -3.29
CA GLY A 69 11.65 13.01 -2.31
C GLY A 69 10.24 12.71 -2.81
N ILE A 70 9.57 13.69 -3.39
CA ILE A 70 8.23 13.52 -3.99
C ILE A 70 8.28 12.52 -5.13
N LEU A 71 9.25 12.63 -6.04
CA LEU A 71 9.40 11.72 -7.17
C LEU A 71 9.61 10.28 -6.70
N THR A 72 10.44 10.08 -5.68
CA THR A 72 10.69 8.78 -5.08
C THR A 72 9.43 8.21 -4.43
N ALA A 73 8.67 9.03 -3.69
CA ALA A 73 7.41 8.63 -3.07
C ALA A 73 6.36 8.22 -4.12
N LEU A 74 6.23 8.99 -5.21
CA LEU A 74 5.34 8.68 -6.32
C LEU A 74 5.76 7.42 -7.07
N LEU A 75 7.07 7.15 -7.19
CA LEU A 75 7.56 5.91 -7.78
C LEU A 75 7.14 4.70 -6.94
N PHE A 76 7.32 4.74 -5.61
CA PHE A 76 6.81 3.66 -4.75
C PHE A 76 5.30 3.53 -4.83
N LEU A 77 4.56 4.65 -4.82
CA LEU A 77 3.11 4.64 -4.93
C LEU A 77 2.64 4.02 -6.26
N SER A 78 3.37 4.28 -7.35
CA SER A 78 3.07 3.71 -8.67
C SER A 78 3.21 2.19 -8.69
N LEU A 79 4.15 1.60 -7.95
CA LEU A 79 4.29 0.14 -7.83
C LEU A 79 3.05 -0.48 -7.17
N PHE A 80 2.54 0.15 -6.11
CA PHE A 80 1.28 -0.28 -5.51
C PHE A 80 0.10 -0.09 -6.47
N ALA A 81 0.01 1.04 -7.16
CA ALA A 81 -1.05 1.30 -8.13
C ALA A 81 -1.04 0.30 -9.29
N LEU A 82 0.14 -0.10 -9.80
CA LEU A 82 0.28 -1.13 -10.83
C LEU A 82 -0.29 -2.46 -10.34
N CYS A 83 0.00 -2.86 -9.10
CA CYS A 83 -0.56 -4.08 -8.52
C CYS A 83 -2.10 -4.01 -8.43
N VAL A 84 -2.68 -2.86 -8.10
CA VAL A 84 -4.14 -2.65 -8.12
C VAL A 84 -4.69 -2.86 -9.53
N VAL A 85 -4.17 -2.11 -10.51
CA VAL A 85 -4.69 -2.11 -11.90
C VAL A 85 -4.57 -3.50 -12.52
N PHE A 86 -3.43 -4.18 -12.34
CA PHE A 86 -3.22 -5.50 -12.92
C PHE A 86 -3.87 -6.64 -12.13
N SER A 87 -4.28 -6.42 -10.87
CA SER A 87 -5.04 -7.41 -10.09
C SER A 87 -6.34 -7.85 -10.76
N TYR A 88 -6.94 -6.98 -11.57
CA TYR A 88 -8.15 -7.27 -12.34
C TYR A 88 -7.89 -8.25 -13.50
N ARG A 89 -6.67 -8.27 -14.04
CA ARG A 89 -6.28 -9.13 -15.15
C ARG A 89 -5.73 -10.48 -14.68
N ALA A 90 -4.86 -10.48 -13.67
CA ALA A 90 -4.27 -11.69 -13.12
C ALA A 90 -4.21 -11.66 -11.60
N ALA A 91 -4.65 -12.76 -10.97
CA ALA A 91 -4.73 -12.89 -9.52
C ALA A 91 -3.37 -12.70 -8.82
N GLY A 92 -2.26 -13.09 -9.47
CA GLY A 92 -0.91 -13.00 -8.92
C GLY A 92 -0.49 -11.58 -8.51
N TRP A 93 -1.09 -10.54 -9.08
CA TRP A 93 -0.81 -9.15 -8.68
C TRP A 93 -1.32 -8.80 -7.29
N LEU A 94 -2.32 -9.51 -6.76
CA LEU A 94 -2.73 -9.37 -5.35
C LEU A 94 -1.62 -9.87 -4.41
N LEU A 95 -0.97 -10.97 -4.77
CA LEU A 95 0.15 -11.51 -4.00
C LEU A 95 1.39 -10.61 -4.11
N CYS A 96 1.64 -10.05 -5.30
CA CYS A 96 2.68 -9.02 -5.49
C CYS A 96 2.42 -7.80 -4.59
N GLY A 97 1.18 -7.31 -4.56
CA GLY A 97 0.76 -6.23 -3.67
C GLY A 97 0.96 -6.58 -2.19
N ALA A 98 0.62 -7.80 -1.77
CA ALA A 98 0.88 -8.28 -0.41
C ALA A 98 2.38 -8.27 -0.08
N GLY A 99 3.23 -8.68 -1.04
CA GLY A 99 4.68 -8.61 -0.90
C GLY A 99 5.20 -7.18 -0.74
N LEU A 100 4.67 -6.22 -1.51
CA LEU A 100 5.03 -4.80 -1.36
C LEU A 100 4.62 -4.25 0.02
N VAL A 101 3.40 -4.57 0.49
CA VAL A 101 2.96 -4.16 1.83
C VAL A 101 3.80 -4.83 2.92
N ALA A 102 4.19 -6.10 2.74
CA ALA A 102 5.07 -6.80 3.68
C ALA A 102 6.47 -6.16 3.75
N ALA A 103 7.05 -5.79 2.60
CA ALA A 103 8.32 -5.08 2.55
C ALA A 103 8.22 -3.71 3.24
N ASP A 104 7.15 -2.96 2.97
CA ASP A 104 6.86 -1.68 3.63
C ASP A 104 6.72 -1.85 5.15
N THR A 105 6.04 -2.91 5.60
CA THR A 105 5.90 -3.26 7.03
C THR A 105 7.23 -3.60 7.68
N ALA A 106 8.11 -4.32 6.98
CA ALA A 106 9.45 -4.63 7.48
C ALA A 106 10.26 -3.35 7.72
N VAL A 107 10.11 -2.33 6.86
CA VAL A 107 10.72 -1.01 7.07
C VAL A 107 10.15 -0.32 8.30
N ILE A 108 8.84 -0.37 8.53
CA ILE A 108 8.21 0.19 9.76
C ILE A 108 8.77 -0.50 11.01
N ILE A 109 8.86 -1.83 10.99
CA ILE A 109 9.38 -2.62 12.12
C ILE A 109 10.84 -2.23 12.39
N TRP A 110 11.67 -2.20 11.35
CA TRP A 110 13.06 -1.75 11.48
C TRP A 110 13.16 -0.34 12.07
N TRP A 111 12.36 0.60 11.56
CA TRP A 111 12.35 1.99 11.98
C TRP A 111 11.89 2.16 13.44
N SER A 112 10.84 1.45 13.84
CA SER A 112 10.31 1.49 15.20
C SER A 112 11.29 0.92 16.23
N VAL A 113 12.01 -0.15 15.89
CA VAL A 113 13.09 -0.71 16.73
C VAL A 113 14.24 0.30 16.87
N TRP A 114 14.63 0.93 15.76
CA TRP A 114 15.72 1.92 15.75
C TRP A 114 15.39 3.14 16.63
N LEU A 115 14.17 3.67 16.52
CA LEU A 115 13.71 4.81 17.32
C LEU A 115 13.26 4.44 18.73
N ARG A 116 13.11 3.14 19.05
CA ARG A 116 12.49 2.64 20.28
C ARG A 116 11.10 3.25 20.52
N ASP A 117 10.34 3.42 19.45
CA ASP A 117 9.03 4.07 19.46
C ASP A 117 7.91 3.06 19.19
N SER A 118 7.08 2.81 20.20
CA SER A 118 5.91 1.94 20.10
C SER A 118 4.71 2.57 19.38
N GLY A 119 4.78 3.86 19.03
CA GLY A 119 3.73 4.58 18.30
C GLY A 119 3.42 4.01 16.91
N TYR A 120 4.32 3.18 16.35
CA TYR A 120 4.14 2.51 15.07
C TYR A 120 3.35 1.19 15.13
N ILE A 121 3.04 0.67 16.33
CA ILE A 121 2.30 -0.59 16.50
C ILE A 121 0.95 -0.59 15.75
N PRO A 122 0.10 0.45 15.83
CA PRO A 122 -1.17 0.48 15.10
C PRO A 122 -0.98 0.36 13.58
N GLU A 123 0.05 0.99 13.02
CA GLU A 123 0.34 0.95 11.59
C GLU A 123 0.81 -0.44 11.14
N ILE A 124 1.64 -1.11 11.94
CA ILE A 124 2.06 -2.50 11.70
C ILE A 124 0.84 -3.43 11.66
N LEU A 125 -0.07 -3.32 12.63
CA LEU A 125 -1.28 -4.16 12.68
C LEU A 125 -2.20 -3.92 11.47
N ILE A 126 -2.35 -2.67 11.06
CA ILE A 126 -3.12 -2.30 9.87
C ILE A 126 -2.49 -2.90 8.61
N ASN A 127 -1.17 -2.83 8.45
CA ASN A 127 -0.49 -3.40 7.29
C ASN A 127 -0.61 -4.93 7.27
N LEU A 128 -0.50 -5.60 8.42
CA LEU A 128 -0.77 -7.04 8.52
C LEU A 128 -2.20 -7.39 8.10
N TRP A 129 -3.18 -6.57 8.48
CA TRP A 129 -4.56 -6.74 8.04
C TRP A 129 -4.71 -6.58 6.53
N VAL A 130 -4.08 -5.56 5.92
CA VAL A 130 -4.05 -5.39 4.46
C VAL A 130 -3.41 -6.60 3.77
N ILE A 131 -2.28 -7.11 4.28
CA ILE A 131 -1.62 -8.31 3.74
C ILE A 131 -2.58 -9.51 3.76
N MET A 132 -3.24 -9.77 4.90
CA MET A 132 -4.22 -10.85 5.01
C MET A 132 -5.37 -10.68 4.02
N ALA A 133 -5.90 -9.47 3.84
CA ALA A 133 -6.96 -9.19 2.87
C ALA A 133 -6.52 -9.48 1.43
N LEU A 134 -5.30 -9.10 1.06
CA LEU A 134 -4.76 -9.36 -0.28
C LEU A 134 -4.52 -10.84 -0.55
N VAL A 135 -3.99 -11.58 0.43
CA VAL A 135 -3.81 -13.03 0.35
C VAL A 135 -5.16 -13.74 0.24
N ALA A 136 -6.14 -13.35 1.04
CA ALA A 136 -7.50 -13.87 0.93
C ALA A 136 -8.10 -13.58 -0.47
N GLY A 137 -7.88 -12.37 -1.00
CA GLY A 137 -8.33 -11.99 -2.33
C GLY A 137 -7.71 -12.86 -3.42
N TYR A 138 -6.42 -13.15 -3.31
CA TYR A 138 -5.72 -14.08 -4.20
C TYR A 138 -6.36 -15.48 -4.18
N VAL A 139 -6.59 -16.05 -3.00
CA VAL A 139 -7.20 -17.38 -2.84
C VAL A 139 -8.60 -17.43 -3.47
N VAL A 140 -9.43 -16.42 -3.21
CA VAL A 140 -10.78 -16.32 -3.80
C VAL A 140 -10.72 -16.20 -5.33
N ALA A 141 -9.77 -15.42 -5.86
CA ALA A 141 -9.59 -15.24 -7.30
C ALA A 141 -9.20 -16.55 -8.00
N ILE A 142 -8.25 -17.32 -7.45
CA ILE A 142 -7.84 -18.62 -7.97
C ILE A 142 -9.01 -19.61 -7.94
N TYR A 143 -9.75 -19.66 -6.83
CA TYR A 143 -10.94 -20.52 -6.71
C TYR A 143 -12.00 -20.20 -7.78
N LEU A 144 -12.22 -18.91 -8.08
CA LEU A 144 -13.15 -18.48 -9.12
C LEU A 144 -12.65 -18.79 -10.55
N GLN A 145 -11.34 -18.75 -10.78
CA GLN A 145 -10.74 -19.12 -12.07
C GLN A 145 -10.84 -20.63 -12.33
N GLY A 146 -10.59 -21.47 -11.33
CA GLY A 146 -10.71 -22.94 -11.43
C GLY A 146 -12.14 -23.44 -11.70
N ARG A 147 -13.16 -22.61 -11.44
CA ARG A 147 -14.57 -22.91 -11.72
C ARG A 147 -15.08 -22.42 -13.07
N ARG A 148 -14.28 -21.71 -13.86
CA ARG A 148 -14.68 -21.39 -15.24
C ARG A 148 -14.64 -22.70 -16.04
N PRO A 149 -15.74 -23.12 -16.68
CA PRO A 149 -15.67 -24.25 -17.59
C PRO A 149 -14.57 -23.92 -18.61
N ARG A 150 -13.62 -24.85 -18.80
CA ARG A 150 -12.67 -24.78 -19.89
C ARG A 150 -13.50 -24.89 -21.17
N THR A 151 -13.98 -23.77 -21.68
CA THR A 151 -14.45 -23.69 -23.07
C THR A 151 -13.20 -23.83 -23.92
N HIS A 152 -12.82 -25.09 -24.14
CA HIS A 152 -11.92 -25.48 -25.20
C HIS A 152 -12.63 -25.17 -26.52
N ALA A 153 -12.10 -24.20 -27.26
CA ALA A 153 -11.90 -24.21 -28.71
C ALA A 153 -11.10 -22.95 -29.06
#